data_AF-A0A2E3TW97-F1
#
_entry.id   AF-A0A2E3TW97-F1
#
_cell.length_a   1.000
_cell.length_b   1.000
_cell.length_c   1.000
_cell.angle_alpha   90.00
_cell.angle_beta   90.00
_cell.angle_gamma   90.00
#
_symmetry.space_group_name_H-M   'P 1'
#
loop_
_entity.id
_entity.type
_entity.pdbx_description
1 polymer ?
#
loop_
_entity_poly.entity_id
_entity_poly.type
_entity_poly.pdbx_seq_one_letter_code
_entity_poly.pdbx_strand_id
1 'polypeptide(L)'
;MSQDFLDKLFLKARSHNNWKNKNIDKKILENLYDLVKNCPTSANSEPMRIIFLKSKESKERIQSHLSDGNVEKCMTAPIVAIIAYDSKFYEHLPKLFPHNLNMKKVLSNPPSKAETTAFRNSTLQGGYFILAARALGLDVGPMSGFDNTGVDKEFFSDGRF
;
A
#
# COMPACT_ATOMS: atom_id res chain seq x y z
N MET A 1 8.96 21.36 13.70
CA MET A 1 8.67 21.09 12.27
C MET A 1 8.44 22.42 11.58
N SER A 2 8.92 22.62 10.35
CA SER A 2 8.67 23.86 9.62
C SER A 2 7.22 23.90 9.09
N GLN A 3 6.70 25.10 8.85
CA GLN A 3 5.40 25.27 8.18
C GLN A 3 5.39 24.55 6.83
N ASP A 4 6.47 24.66 6.07
CA ASP A 4 6.62 24.01 4.77
C ASP A 4 6.52 22.48 4.86
N PHE A 5 7.06 21.88 5.94
CA PHE A 5 6.92 20.44 6.19
C PHE A 5 5.48 20.04 6.52
N LEU A 6 4.79 20.81 7.37
CA LEU A 6 3.38 20.56 7.71
C LEU A 6 2.46 20.75 6.49
N ASP A 7 2.76 21.73 5.64
CA ASP A 7 2.06 21.98 4.39
C ASP A 7 2.19 20.79 3.43
N LYS A 8 3.42 20.28 3.26
CA LYS A 8 3.74 19.13 2.41
C LYS A 8 3.06 17.84 2.86
N LEU A 9 2.96 17.59 4.17
CA LEU A 9 2.39 16.35 4.68
C LEU A 9 0.86 16.42 4.84
N PHE A 10 0.34 17.55 5.34
CA PHE A 10 -1.01 17.64 5.87
C PHE A 10 -1.82 18.83 5.32
N LEU A 11 -1.35 20.07 5.55
CA LEU A 11 -2.22 21.24 5.47
C LEU A 11 -2.59 21.60 4.02
N LYS A 12 -1.60 21.55 3.12
CA LYS A 12 -1.77 21.90 1.70
C LYS A 12 -1.82 20.68 0.78
N ALA A 13 -1.37 19.52 1.25
CA ALA A 13 -1.37 18.30 0.46
C ALA A 13 -2.79 17.84 0.07
N ARG A 14 -2.98 17.41 -1.17
CA ARG A 14 -4.28 16.94 -1.71
C ARG A 14 -4.13 15.59 -2.41
N SER A 15 -5.25 15.01 -2.84
CA SER A 15 -5.26 13.85 -3.73
C SER A 15 -5.07 14.34 -5.17
N HIS A 16 -3.97 13.95 -5.80
CA HIS A 16 -3.64 14.39 -7.16
C HIS A 16 -4.16 13.40 -8.21
N ASN A 17 -4.59 13.92 -9.37
CA ASN A 17 -4.98 13.13 -10.54
C ASN A 17 -4.09 13.39 -11.77
N ASN A 18 -3.14 14.33 -11.69
CA ASN A 18 -2.24 14.70 -12.78
C ASN A 18 -0.79 14.67 -12.29
N TRP A 19 0.13 14.26 -13.17
CA TRP A 19 1.51 13.99 -12.79
C TRP A 19 2.51 14.75 -13.64
N LYS A 20 3.62 15.14 -13.02
CA LYS A 20 4.78 15.62 -13.76
C LYS A 20 5.41 14.43 -14.48
N ASN A 21 5.82 14.64 -15.72
CA ASN A 21 6.64 13.68 -16.46
C ASN A 21 8.07 13.65 -15.88
N LYS A 22 8.23 12.99 -14.74
CA LYS A 22 9.50 12.83 -14.01
C LYS A 22 9.69 11.37 -13.63
N ASN A 23 10.85 10.83 -13.92
CA ASN A 23 11.24 9.50 -13.46
C ASN A 23 11.41 9.50 -11.93
N ILE A 24 11.02 8.40 -11.27
CA ILE A 24 11.25 8.15 -9.85
C ILE A 24 12.29 7.04 -9.71
N ASP A 25 13.40 7.34 -9.03
CA ASP A 25 14.48 6.38 -8.83
C ASP A 25 14.06 5.25 -7.90
N LYS A 26 14.59 4.05 -8.17
CA LYS A 26 14.34 2.85 -7.35
C LYS A 26 14.66 3.11 -5.88
N LYS A 27 15.71 3.90 -5.60
CA LYS A 27 16.13 4.25 -4.24
C LYS A 27 15.05 4.99 -3.46
N ILE A 28 14.23 5.83 -4.13
CA ILE A 28 13.10 6.51 -3.48
C ILE A 28 12.05 5.48 -3.05
N LEU A 29 11.77 4.46 -3.87
CA LEU A 29 10.81 3.40 -3.54
C LEU A 29 11.30 2.50 -2.41
N GLU A 30 12.60 2.19 -2.37
CA GLU A 30 13.23 1.47 -1.26
C GLU A 30 13.14 2.26 0.03
N ASN A 31 13.48 3.56 0.00
CA ASN A 31 13.36 4.43 1.17
C ASN A 31 11.89 4.56 1.63
N LEU A 32 10.95 4.61 0.69
CA LEU A 32 9.52 4.63 0.99
C LEU A 32 9.10 3.36 1.74
N TYR A 33 9.50 2.19 1.25
CA TYR A 33 9.26 0.92 1.93
C TYR A 33 9.89 0.87 3.32
N ASP A 34 11.14 1.32 3.46
CA ASP A 34 11.86 1.34 4.74
C ASP A 34 11.18 2.21 5.80
N LEU A 35 10.55 3.31 5.38
CA LEU A 35 9.77 4.17 6.28
C LEU A 35 8.48 3.52 6.78
N VAL A 36 7.85 2.65 5.99
CA VAL A 36 6.47 2.19 6.24
C VAL A 36 6.37 0.76 6.75
N LYS A 37 7.39 -0.08 6.49
CA LYS A 37 7.34 -1.52 6.78
C LYS A 37 7.12 -1.84 8.26
N ASN A 38 7.67 -1.02 9.15
CA ASN A 38 7.57 -1.17 10.60
C ASN A 38 6.61 -0.14 11.25
N CYS A 39 5.72 0.48 10.47
CA CYS A 39 4.71 1.37 11.05
C CYS A 39 3.78 0.60 12.00
N PRO A 40 3.32 1.21 13.10
CA PRO A 40 2.62 0.49 14.14
C PRO A 40 1.29 -0.08 13.63
N THR A 41 1.07 -1.35 13.93
CA THR A 41 -0.14 -2.12 13.63
C THR A 41 -0.55 -2.92 14.87
N SER A 42 -1.80 -3.36 14.92
CA SER A 42 -2.27 -4.28 15.95
C SER A 42 -1.40 -5.53 15.98
N ALA A 43 -0.92 -5.88 17.17
CA ALA A 43 -0.01 -6.99 17.40
C ALA A 43 1.26 -7.00 16.51
N ASN A 44 1.72 -5.82 16.07
CA ASN A 44 2.83 -5.70 15.12
C ASN A 44 2.71 -6.67 13.91
N SER A 45 1.48 -6.81 13.41
CA SER A 45 1.10 -7.83 12.42
C SER A 45 1.64 -7.54 11.02
N GLU A 46 1.89 -6.27 10.68
CA GLU A 46 2.50 -5.82 9.43
C GLU A 46 1.95 -6.51 8.15
N PRO A 47 0.61 -6.56 7.94
CA PRO A 47 0.03 -7.32 6.83
C PRO A 47 0.22 -6.68 5.45
N MET A 48 0.59 -5.40 5.35
CA MET A 48 0.69 -4.71 4.07
C MET A 48 1.69 -5.37 3.12
N ARG A 49 1.32 -5.48 1.85
CA ARG A 49 2.19 -5.83 0.74
C ARG A 49 2.08 -4.76 -0.34
N ILE A 50 3.20 -4.46 -0.99
CA ILE A 50 3.28 -3.40 -1.99
C ILE A 50 3.85 -3.97 -3.28
N ILE A 51 3.14 -3.73 -4.39
CA ILE A 51 3.68 -3.91 -5.74
C ILE A 51 3.81 -2.53 -6.38
N PHE A 52 4.99 -2.23 -6.91
CA PHE A 52 5.23 -1.00 -7.67
C PHE A 52 5.24 -1.30 -9.17
N LEU A 53 4.30 -0.71 -9.90
CA LEU A 53 4.24 -0.74 -11.36
C LEU A 53 4.89 0.52 -11.91
N LYS A 54 6.05 0.36 -12.54
CA LYS A 54 6.86 1.47 -13.10
C LYS A 54 6.88 1.46 -14.62
N SER A 55 7.06 0.28 -15.22
CA SER A 55 7.18 0.14 -16.66
C SER A 55 5.83 0.34 -17.34
N LYS A 56 5.84 0.68 -18.63
CA LYS A 56 4.63 0.84 -19.42
C LYS A 56 3.83 -0.48 -19.42
N GLU A 57 4.51 -1.59 -19.64
CA GLU A 57 3.93 -2.93 -19.70
C GLU A 57 3.27 -3.30 -18.36
N SER A 58 3.92 -2.99 -17.24
CA SER A 58 3.34 -3.26 -15.91
C SER A 58 2.08 -2.44 -15.63
N LYS A 59 2.02 -1.20 -16.14
CA LYS A 59 0.83 -0.35 -16.01
C LYS A 59 -0.28 -0.75 -16.99
N GLU A 60 0.05 -1.18 -18.19
CA GLU A 60 -0.92 -1.70 -19.16
C GLU A 60 -1.65 -2.94 -18.60
N ARG A 61 -0.98 -3.80 -17.84
CA ARG A 61 -1.59 -4.95 -17.16
C ARG A 61 -2.70 -4.57 -16.17
N ILE A 62 -2.56 -3.47 -15.43
CA ILE A 62 -3.61 -3.03 -14.49
C ILE A 62 -4.73 -2.26 -15.21
N GLN A 63 -4.49 -1.76 -16.43
CA GLN A 63 -5.37 -0.81 -17.11
C GLN A 63 -6.81 -1.31 -17.25
N SER A 64 -7.00 -2.56 -17.66
CA SER A 64 -8.34 -3.17 -17.83
C SER A 64 -9.10 -3.38 -16.53
N HIS A 65 -8.42 -3.24 -15.38
CA HIS A 65 -9.02 -3.40 -14.06
C HIS A 65 -9.35 -2.06 -13.41
N LEU A 66 -9.01 -0.92 -14.03
CA LEU A 66 -9.31 0.40 -13.49
C LEU A 66 -10.71 0.84 -13.92
N SER A 67 -11.44 1.54 -13.04
CA SER A 67 -12.61 2.32 -13.48
C SER A 67 -12.19 3.43 -14.44
N ASP A 68 -13.04 3.78 -15.41
CA ASP A 68 -12.75 4.75 -16.48
C ASP A 68 -12.08 6.05 -15.98
N GLY A 69 -12.63 6.65 -14.92
CA GLY A 69 -12.10 7.90 -14.34
C GLY A 69 -10.72 7.78 -13.67
N ASN A 70 -10.19 6.57 -13.52
CA ASN A 70 -8.87 6.30 -12.95
C ASN A 70 -7.84 5.88 -14.01
N VAL A 71 -8.25 5.56 -15.24
CA VAL A 71 -7.35 5.05 -16.29
C VAL A 71 -6.25 6.08 -16.60
N GLU A 72 -6.62 7.29 -16.99
CA GLU A 72 -5.66 8.32 -17.45
C GLU A 72 -4.62 8.65 -16.37
N LYS A 73 -5.08 8.91 -15.14
CA LYS A 73 -4.17 9.24 -14.03
C LYS A 73 -3.25 8.09 -13.67
N CYS A 74 -3.65 6.84 -13.83
CA CYS A 74 -2.75 5.71 -13.58
C CYS A 74 -1.74 5.54 -14.71
N MET A 75 -2.18 5.66 -15.96
CA MET A 75 -1.29 5.47 -17.12
C MET A 75 -0.24 6.57 -17.20
N THR A 76 -0.59 7.79 -16.79
CA THR A 76 0.33 8.94 -16.76
C THR A 76 1.18 9.02 -15.49
N ALA A 77 0.83 8.29 -14.41
CA ALA A 77 1.62 8.27 -13.19
C ALA A 77 3.04 7.70 -13.43
N PRO A 78 4.10 8.28 -12.84
CA PRO A 78 5.44 7.71 -12.88
C PRO A 78 5.50 6.31 -12.25
N ILE A 79 4.67 6.07 -11.23
CA ILE A 79 4.54 4.81 -10.49
C ILE A 79 3.07 4.62 -10.13
N VAL A 80 2.55 3.41 -10.29
CA VAL A 80 1.30 2.96 -9.65
C VAL A 80 1.69 1.98 -8.55
N ALA A 81 1.27 2.23 -7.31
CA ALA A 81 1.50 1.33 -6.19
C ALA A 81 0.21 0.59 -5.85
N ILE A 82 0.24 -0.74 -5.88
CA ILE A 82 -0.85 -1.59 -5.38
C ILE A 82 -0.55 -1.89 -3.92
N ILE A 83 -1.49 -1.55 -3.04
CA ILE A 83 -1.41 -1.84 -1.60
C ILE A 83 -2.37 -2.99 -1.30
N ALA A 84 -1.81 -4.18 -1.12
CA ALA A 84 -2.56 -5.40 -0.78
C ALA A 84 -2.36 -5.77 0.69
N TYR A 85 -3.07 -6.79 1.16
CA TYR A 85 -2.93 -7.30 2.52
C TYR A 85 -2.72 -8.81 2.54
N ASP A 86 -1.74 -9.27 3.30
CA ASP A 86 -1.52 -10.69 3.49
C ASP A 86 -2.62 -11.31 4.36
N SER A 87 -3.53 -12.08 3.75
CA SER A 87 -4.61 -12.79 4.46
C SER A 87 -4.10 -13.79 5.50
N LYS A 88 -2.83 -14.22 5.36
CA LYS A 88 -2.13 -15.14 6.27
C LYS A 88 -1.00 -14.44 7.03
N PHE A 89 -1.06 -13.13 7.24
CA PHE A 89 -0.07 -12.36 7.99
C PHE A 89 0.31 -13.00 9.35
N TYR A 90 -0.65 -13.70 9.98
CA TYR A 90 -0.48 -14.35 11.27
C TYR A 90 0.62 -15.43 11.28
N GLU A 91 1.03 -15.93 10.11
CA GLU A 91 2.17 -16.83 9.97
C GLU A 91 3.49 -16.17 10.40
N HIS A 92 3.59 -14.85 10.31
CA HIS A 92 4.79 -14.08 10.65
C HIS A 92 4.85 -13.63 12.12
N LEU A 93 3.75 -13.75 12.87
CA LEU A 93 3.67 -13.29 14.26
C LEU A 93 4.70 -13.93 15.22
N PRO A 94 5.12 -15.20 15.07
CA PRO A 94 6.21 -15.73 15.90
C PRO A 94 7.51 -14.91 15.80
N LYS A 95 7.75 -14.26 14.65
CA LYS A 95 8.89 -13.36 14.44
C LYS A 95 8.57 -11.92 14.82
N LEU A 96 7.40 -11.40 14.40
CA LEU A 96 7.06 -9.98 14.52
C LEU A 96 6.48 -9.60 15.88
N PHE A 97 5.91 -10.56 16.62
CA PHE A 97 5.27 -10.37 17.91
C PHE A 97 5.66 -11.49 18.91
N PRO A 98 6.97 -11.68 19.17
CA PRO A 98 7.48 -12.87 19.85
C PRO A 98 7.07 -12.98 21.33
N HIS A 99 6.60 -11.88 21.94
CA HIS A 99 6.19 -11.87 23.34
C HIS A 99 4.86 -12.60 23.61
N ASN A 100 4.08 -12.91 22.58
CA ASN A 100 2.87 -13.72 22.72
C ASN A 100 2.66 -14.63 21.50
N LEU A 101 3.27 -15.82 21.54
CA LEU A 101 3.17 -16.82 20.46
C LEU A 101 1.75 -17.32 20.22
N ASN A 102 0.86 -17.26 21.23
CA ASN A 102 -0.56 -17.62 21.08
C ASN A 102 -1.32 -16.62 20.20
N MET A 103 -0.76 -15.42 19.94
CA MET A 103 -1.40 -14.42 19.10
C MET A 103 -1.65 -14.91 17.66
N LYS A 104 -0.80 -15.81 17.14
CA LYS A 104 -1.04 -16.48 15.85
C LYS A 104 -2.39 -17.18 15.84
N LYS A 105 -2.67 -18.02 16.84
CA LYS A 105 -3.93 -18.75 16.95
C LYS A 105 -5.12 -17.80 17.17
N VAL A 106 -4.91 -16.74 17.95
CA VAL A 106 -5.94 -15.74 18.26
C VAL A 106 -6.33 -14.91 17.04
N LEU A 107 -5.39 -14.60 16.15
CA LEU A 107 -5.64 -13.79 14.96
C LEU A 107 -6.01 -14.62 13.72
N SER A 108 -5.66 -15.91 13.70
CA SER A 108 -6.06 -16.82 12.62
C SER A 108 -7.47 -17.42 12.79
N ASN A 109 -8.13 -17.20 13.94
CA ASN A 109 -9.42 -17.82 14.25
C ASN A 109 -10.38 -16.85 14.98
N PRO A 110 -11.63 -16.66 14.51
CA PRO A 110 -12.19 -17.17 13.24
C PRO A 110 -11.55 -16.52 12.00
N PRO A 111 -11.69 -17.09 10.79
CA PRO A 111 -11.14 -16.50 9.55
C PRO A 111 -11.54 -15.04 9.31
N SER A 112 -12.78 -14.65 9.66
CA SER A 112 -13.25 -13.26 9.57
C SER A 112 -12.44 -12.27 10.42
N LYS A 113 -11.84 -12.75 11.51
CA LYS A 113 -10.94 -11.95 12.34
C LYS A 113 -9.60 -11.71 11.66
N ALA A 114 -9.06 -12.71 10.95
CA ALA A 114 -7.85 -12.55 10.16
C ALA A 114 -8.08 -11.52 9.05
N GLU A 115 -9.16 -11.67 8.29
CA GLU A 115 -9.55 -10.75 7.21
C GLU A 115 -9.71 -9.31 7.72
N THR A 116 -10.53 -9.10 8.76
CA THR A 116 -10.73 -7.76 9.34
C THR A 116 -9.43 -7.16 9.87
N THR A 117 -8.56 -7.98 10.46
CA THR A 117 -7.27 -7.53 10.98
C THR A 117 -6.33 -7.13 9.85
N ALA A 118 -6.23 -7.95 8.80
CA ALA A 118 -5.40 -7.69 7.64
C ALA A 118 -5.86 -6.42 6.92
N PHE A 119 -7.15 -6.33 6.59
CA PHE A 119 -7.76 -5.17 5.94
C PHE A 119 -7.52 -3.86 6.70
N ARG A 120 -7.84 -3.85 8.01
CA ARG A 120 -7.69 -2.64 8.84
C ARG A 120 -6.24 -2.19 8.97
N ASN A 121 -5.33 -3.12 9.26
CA ASN A 121 -3.93 -2.77 9.51
C ASN A 121 -3.19 -2.44 8.21
N SER A 122 -3.51 -3.06 7.08
CA SER A 122 -2.98 -2.64 5.79
C SER A 122 -3.52 -1.29 5.33
N THR A 123 -4.80 -0.97 5.62
CA THR A 123 -5.35 0.37 5.39
C THR A 123 -4.59 1.42 6.21
N LEU A 124 -4.28 1.12 7.47
CA LEU A 124 -3.47 1.98 8.33
C LEU A 124 -2.05 2.17 7.76
N GLN A 125 -1.39 1.08 7.35
CA GLN A 125 -0.08 1.15 6.70
C GLN A 125 -0.14 1.91 5.36
N GLY A 126 -1.24 1.82 4.60
CA GLY A 126 -1.50 2.66 3.42
C GLY A 126 -1.58 4.15 3.76
N GLY A 127 -2.15 4.50 4.92
CA GLY A 127 -2.10 5.86 5.46
C GLY A 127 -0.67 6.34 5.76
N TYR A 128 0.14 5.49 6.40
CA TYR A 128 1.58 5.76 6.59
C TYR A 128 2.33 5.90 5.27
N PHE A 129 2.01 5.06 4.27
CA PHE A 129 2.58 5.12 2.94
C PHE A 129 2.33 6.46 2.25
N ILE A 130 1.10 6.98 2.33
CA ILE A 130 0.75 8.30 1.81
C ILE A 130 1.63 9.39 2.45
N LEU A 131 1.79 9.37 3.78
CA LEU A 131 2.59 10.37 4.48
C LEU A 131 4.09 10.23 4.21
N ALA A 132 4.60 9.00 4.15
CA ALA A 132 6.00 8.72 3.85
C ALA A 132 6.35 9.12 2.41
N ALA A 133 5.46 8.88 1.44
CA ALA A 133 5.64 9.33 0.06
C ALA A 133 5.76 10.86 0.00
N ARG A 134 4.87 11.58 0.70
CA ARG A 134 4.93 13.05 0.82
C ARG A 134 6.20 13.53 1.52
N ALA A 135 6.65 12.84 2.55
CA ALA A 135 7.90 13.16 3.25
C ALA A 135 9.14 13.03 2.33
N LEU A 136 9.09 12.11 1.36
CA LEU A 136 10.09 11.94 0.31
C LEU A 136 9.91 12.89 -0.88
N GLY A 137 8.97 13.84 -0.80
CA GLY A 137 8.71 14.84 -1.84
C GLY A 137 7.84 14.35 -2.99
N LEU A 138 7.11 13.24 -2.81
CA LEU A 138 6.16 12.73 -3.80
C LEU A 138 4.74 13.19 -3.48
N ASP A 139 3.97 13.51 -4.52
CA ASP A 139 2.51 13.63 -4.41
C ASP A 139 1.86 12.26 -4.60
N VAL A 140 0.64 12.09 -4.07
CA VAL A 140 -0.11 10.83 -4.15
C VAL A 140 -1.58 11.05 -4.52
N GLY A 141 -2.19 10.02 -5.10
CA GLY A 141 -3.57 10.00 -5.56
C GLY A 141 -4.22 8.66 -5.24
N PRO A 142 -4.55 8.38 -3.97
CA PRO A 142 -5.15 7.11 -3.58
C PRO A 142 -6.52 6.94 -4.23
N MET A 143 -6.88 5.70 -4.55
CA MET A 143 -8.13 5.35 -5.22
C MET A 143 -8.58 3.95 -4.82
N SER A 144 -9.89 3.73 -4.85
CA SER A 144 -10.52 2.40 -4.68
C SER A 144 -11.38 2.00 -5.88
N GLY A 145 -11.43 2.83 -6.92
CA GLY A 145 -12.20 2.57 -8.15
C GLY A 145 -11.43 1.66 -9.10
N PHE A 146 -11.41 0.38 -8.80
CA PHE A 146 -10.84 -0.68 -9.63
C PHE A 146 -11.54 -2.01 -9.31
N ASP A 147 -11.43 -2.98 -10.22
CA ASP A 147 -11.89 -4.35 -10.04
C ASP A 147 -10.91 -5.10 -9.12
N ASN A 148 -11.28 -5.26 -7.84
CA ASN A 148 -10.46 -5.96 -6.85
C ASN A 148 -10.14 -7.40 -7.30
N THR A 149 -11.16 -8.17 -7.71
CA THR A 149 -10.95 -9.56 -8.14
C THR A 149 -10.06 -9.66 -9.37
N GLY A 150 -10.18 -8.71 -10.30
CA GLY A 150 -9.30 -8.63 -11.46
C GLY A 150 -7.84 -8.34 -11.10
N VAL A 151 -7.62 -7.34 -10.23
CA VAL A 151 -6.28 -7.00 -9.72
C VAL A 151 -5.68 -8.17 -8.94
N ASP A 152 -6.46 -8.84 -8.08
CA ASP A 152 -6.00 -9.99 -7.31
C ASP A 152 -5.55 -11.13 -8.23
N LYS A 153 -6.33 -11.46 -9.25
CA LYS A 153 -5.96 -12.50 -10.23
C LYS A 153 -4.69 -12.15 -11.00
N GLU A 154 -4.54 -10.89 -11.40
CA GLU A 154 -3.44 -10.43 -12.25
C GLU A 154 -2.11 -10.30 -11.49
N PHE A 155 -2.16 -9.86 -10.23
CA PHE A 155 -0.98 -9.52 -9.44
C PHE A 155 -0.73 -10.43 -8.23
N PHE A 156 -1.72 -11.22 -7.81
CA PHE A 156 -1.71 -12.06 -6.62
C PHE A 156 -2.38 -13.43 -6.85
N SER A 157 -1.93 -14.15 -7.88
CA SER A 157 -2.57 -15.38 -8.34
C SER A 157 -2.55 -16.56 -7.35
N ASP A 158 -1.80 -16.47 -6.24
CA ASP A 158 -1.78 -17.48 -5.18
C ASP A 158 -2.98 -17.39 -4.22
N GLY A 159 -3.82 -16.35 -4.34
CA GLY A 159 -5.02 -16.14 -3.52
C GLY A 159 -4.72 -15.80 -2.07
N ARG A 160 -3.48 -15.39 -1.75
CA ARG A 160 -3.07 -15.01 -0.40
C ARG A 160 -3.27 -13.53 -0.09
N PHE A 161 -3.32 -12.67 -1.09
CA PHE A 161 -3.24 -11.21 -0.94
C PHE A 161 -4.48 -10.47 -1.41
#